data_AF-A0AB39G625-F1
#
_entry.id   AF-A0AB39G625-F1
#
_cell.length_a   1.000
_cell.length_b   1.000
_cell.length_c   1.000
_cell.angle_alpha   90.00
_cell.angle_beta   90.00
_cell.angle_gamma   90.00
#
_symmetry.space_group_name_H-M   'P 1'
#
loop_
_entity.id
_entity.type
_entity.pdbx_description
1 polymer ?
#
loop_
_entity_poly.entity_id
_entity_poly.type
_entity_poly.pdbx_seq_one_letter_code
_entity_poly.pdbx_strand_id
1 'polypeptide(L)'
;MRLAPAPDVSAWVQDTILVDTGFLHNPDHAHLTEADIGFLWASSAFAKRGRAVVGQAEQVMIRAGGWQKARQEQQLREWFGHVPDFLITLAADYCAQCSDTEFCALLEHELYHVGQQQDEFGAPAFTKDGMPKLTLRSHDVEEFVGVVRRYGASAQVAQMVEAAKMPPAVSGASIAHACGTCLMAA
;
A
#
# COMPACT_ATOMS: atom_id res chain seq x y z
N MET A 1 14.31 -7.04 16.11
CA MET A 1 13.01 -6.53 15.65
C MET A 1 12.17 -6.17 16.87
N ARG A 2 11.80 -4.90 17.04
CA ARG A 2 10.84 -4.42 18.04
C ARG A 2 9.70 -3.72 17.32
N LEU A 3 8.47 -3.99 17.74
CA LEU A 3 7.26 -3.32 17.26
C LEU A 3 6.70 -2.44 18.38
N ALA A 4 6.12 -1.30 18.01
CA ALA A 4 5.42 -0.41 18.92
C ALA A 4 4.26 0.30 18.20
N PRO A 5 3.15 0.62 18.90
CA PRO A 5 2.07 1.42 18.32
C PRO A 5 2.59 2.81 17.95
N ALA A 6 2.08 3.34 16.85
CA ALA A 6 2.40 4.65 16.31
C ALA A 6 1.14 5.56 16.32
N PRO A 7 0.62 5.92 17.51
CA PRO A 7 -0.60 6.73 17.62
C PRO A 7 -0.44 8.11 16.95
N ASP A 8 0.77 8.68 16.99
CA ASP A 8 1.07 9.96 16.36
C ASP A 8 0.95 9.89 14.83
N VAL A 9 1.33 8.76 14.21
CA VAL A 9 1.15 8.53 12.76
C VAL A 9 -0.33 8.40 12.44
N SER A 10 -1.07 7.64 13.24
CA SER A 10 -2.52 7.48 13.08
C SER A 10 -3.24 8.83 13.13
N ALA A 11 -2.95 9.65 14.15
CA ALA A 11 -3.53 10.99 14.29
C ALA A 11 -3.16 11.89 13.10
N TRP A 12 -1.89 11.89 12.69
CA TRP A 12 -1.42 12.70 11.57
C TRP A 12 -2.08 12.31 10.24
N VAL A 13 -2.25 11.00 9.97
CA VAL A 13 -2.96 10.51 8.77
C VAL A 13 -4.39 11.01 8.74
N GLN A 14 -5.11 10.91 9.87
CA GLN A 14 -6.49 11.37 9.98
C GLN A 14 -6.59 12.88 9.71
N ASP A 15 -5.73 13.67 10.36
CA ASP A 15 -5.78 15.14 10.31
C ASP A 15 -5.22 15.74 9.01
N THR A 16 -4.38 15.00 8.28
CA THR A 16 -3.62 15.55 7.15
C THR A 16 -4.01 14.95 5.80
N ILE A 17 -4.31 13.65 5.74
CA ILE A 17 -4.57 12.91 4.48
C ILE A 17 -6.06 12.60 4.32
N LEU A 18 -6.73 12.13 5.37
CA LEU A 18 -8.09 11.61 5.26
C LEU A 18 -9.16 12.70 5.36
N VAL A 19 -9.03 13.63 6.31
CA VAL A 19 -9.96 14.75 6.43
C VAL A 19 -9.89 15.67 5.21
N ASP A 20 -11.04 16.13 4.73
CA ASP A 20 -11.20 16.97 3.53
C ASP A 20 -10.50 18.33 3.65
N THR A 21 -10.33 18.82 4.88
CA THR A 21 -9.58 20.05 5.19
C THR A 21 -8.07 19.84 5.36
N GLY A 22 -7.58 18.60 5.23
CA GLY A 22 -6.18 18.25 5.45
C GLY A 22 -5.27 18.88 4.40
N PHE A 23 -4.09 19.33 4.81
CA PHE A 23 -3.12 19.96 3.89
C PHE A 23 -2.67 19.03 2.76
N LEU A 24 -2.68 17.71 3.02
CA LEU A 24 -2.38 16.68 2.05
C LEU A 24 -3.61 15.82 1.76
N HIS A 25 -4.82 16.39 1.83
CA HIS A 25 -6.04 15.62 1.58
C HIS A 25 -5.92 14.82 0.27
N ASN A 26 -6.26 13.53 0.33
CA ASN A 26 -6.28 12.66 -0.83
C ASN A 26 -7.68 12.02 -0.99
N PRO A 27 -8.49 12.46 -1.97
CA PRO A 27 -9.83 11.92 -2.18
C PRO A 27 -9.82 10.44 -2.58
N ASP A 28 -8.70 9.92 -3.09
CA ASP A 28 -8.55 8.50 -3.41
C ASP A 28 -8.61 7.61 -2.15
N HIS A 29 -8.45 8.18 -0.96
CA HIS A 29 -8.54 7.50 0.34
C HIS A 29 -9.87 7.76 1.07
N ALA A 30 -10.90 8.28 0.40
CA ALA A 30 -12.19 8.57 1.03
C ALA A 30 -12.82 7.36 1.73
N HIS A 31 -12.62 6.15 1.19
CA HIS A 31 -13.08 4.88 1.77
C HIS A 31 -12.37 4.50 3.08
N LEU A 32 -11.30 5.21 3.46
CA LEU A 32 -10.52 4.97 4.67
C LEU A 32 -10.90 5.85 5.86
N THR A 33 -11.80 6.83 5.67
CA THR A 33 -12.20 7.80 6.70
C THR A 33 -12.67 7.12 7.99
N GLU A 34 -13.41 6.02 7.86
CA GLU A 34 -13.90 5.22 9.00
C GLU A 34 -13.25 3.83 9.06
N ALA A 35 -12.13 3.63 8.36
CA ALA A 35 -11.43 2.34 8.37
C ALA A 35 -10.70 2.12 9.68
N ASP A 36 -10.77 0.89 10.19
CA ASP A 36 -10.05 0.46 11.37
C ASP A 36 -8.62 0.00 11.01
N ILE A 37 -7.69 0.95 11.05
CA ILE A 37 -6.27 0.76 10.71
C ILE A 37 -5.39 1.10 11.91
N GLY A 38 -4.69 0.09 12.44
CA GLY A 38 -3.64 0.29 13.44
C GLY A 38 -2.28 0.62 12.79
N PHE A 39 -1.59 1.64 13.29
CA PHE A 39 -0.25 1.99 12.83
C PHE A 39 0.82 1.48 13.81
N LEU A 40 1.91 0.94 13.25
CA LEU A 40 3.03 0.40 14.00
C LEU A 40 4.36 0.95 13.49
N TRP A 41 5.28 1.18 14.42
CA TRP A 41 6.71 1.30 14.13
C TRP A 41 7.39 -0.06 14.25
N ALA A 42 8.18 -0.42 13.24
CA ALA A 42 9.18 -1.48 13.33
C ALA A 42 10.56 -0.86 13.53
N SER A 43 11.36 -1.42 14.43
CA SER A 43 12.71 -0.91 14.73
C SER A 43 13.64 -0.88 13.53
N SER A 44 13.40 -1.73 12.53
CA SER A 44 14.19 -1.80 11.31
C SER A 44 13.38 -2.34 10.13
N ALA A 45 13.83 -2.07 8.91
CA ALA A 45 13.37 -2.78 7.73
C ALA A 45 13.66 -4.29 7.82
N PHE A 46 12.97 -5.10 7.01
CA PHE A 46 13.28 -6.53 6.85
C PHE A 46 13.46 -6.92 5.39
N ALA A 47 14.13 -8.04 5.13
CA ALA A 47 14.37 -8.53 3.78
C ALA A 47 13.30 -9.54 3.34
N LYS A 48 12.75 -9.36 2.14
CA LYS A 48 11.82 -10.29 1.50
C LYS A 48 12.21 -10.46 0.04
N ARG A 49 12.53 -11.70 -0.37
CA ARG A 49 12.94 -12.05 -1.75
C ARG A 49 14.05 -11.13 -2.31
N GLY A 50 15.05 -10.82 -1.49
CA GLY A 50 16.20 -9.98 -1.87
C GLY A 50 15.92 -8.47 -1.94
N ARG A 51 14.73 -8.01 -1.54
CA ARG A 51 14.39 -6.58 -1.41
C ARG A 51 14.18 -6.21 0.05
N ALA A 52 14.57 -4.99 0.42
CA ALA A 52 14.21 -4.41 1.71
C ALA A 52 12.73 -3.97 1.68
N VAL A 53 11.99 -4.32 2.72
CA VAL A 53 10.61 -3.89 2.96
C VAL A 53 10.65 -2.85 4.06
N VAL A 54 10.28 -1.62 3.72
CA VAL A 54 10.32 -0.45 4.62
C VAL A 54 8.92 -0.01 5.08
N GLY A 55 7.86 -0.54 4.46
CA GLY A 55 6.48 -0.42 4.87
C GLY A 55 5.73 -1.71 4.55
N GLN A 56 4.67 -2.00 5.29
CA GLN A 56 3.76 -3.10 4.99
C GLN A 56 2.36 -2.84 5.54
N ALA A 57 1.36 -2.82 4.66
CA ALA A 57 -0.04 -2.97 4.97
C ALA A 57 -0.45 -4.45 5.02
N GLU A 58 -1.23 -4.84 6.02
CA GLU A 58 -1.77 -6.19 6.15
C GLU A 58 -3.17 -6.19 6.75
N GLN A 59 -4.03 -7.09 6.27
CA GLN A 59 -5.28 -7.41 6.94
C GLN A 59 -4.99 -8.35 8.11
N VAL A 60 -5.49 -8.02 9.30
CA VAL A 60 -5.25 -8.80 10.51
C VAL A 60 -5.89 -10.17 10.39
N MET A 61 -5.05 -11.20 10.27
CA MET A 61 -5.47 -12.60 10.20
C MET A 61 -4.68 -13.45 11.21
N ILE A 62 -5.31 -13.77 12.35
CA ILE A 62 -4.69 -14.63 13.36
C ILE A 62 -4.85 -16.10 12.96
N ARG A 63 -3.84 -16.64 12.27
CA ARG A 63 -3.79 -18.05 11.82
C ARG A 63 -3.23 -18.96 12.91
N ALA A 64 -3.80 -18.88 14.11
CA ALA A 64 -3.41 -19.67 15.27
C ALA A 64 -4.62 -20.04 16.13
N GLY A 65 -4.47 -21.04 17.00
CA GLY A 65 -5.51 -21.48 17.95
C GLY A 65 -5.08 -21.37 19.40
N GLY A 66 -6.02 -21.57 20.33
CA GLY A 66 -5.76 -21.63 21.77
C GLY A 66 -4.94 -20.45 22.30
N TRP A 67 -3.92 -20.73 23.10
CA TRP A 67 -3.07 -19.70 23.71
C TRP A 67 -2.24 -18.89 22.72
N GLN A 68 -1.94 -19.40 21.52
CA GLN A 68 -1.21 -18.63 20.52
C GLN A 68 -2.09 -17.51 19.95
N LYS A 69 -3.37 -17.80 19.68
CA LYS A 69 -4.36 -16.79 19.30
C LYS A 69 -4.55 -15.76 20.40
N ALA A 70 -4.79 -16.22 21.63
CA ALA A 70 -5.02 -15.33 22.78
C ALA A 70 -3.87 -14.34 23.02
N ARG A 71 -2.60 -14.79 22.91
CA ARG A 71 -1.44 -13.89 23.06
C ARG A 71 -1.36 -12.84 21.96
N GLN A 72 -1.70 -13.19 20.72
CA GLN A 72 -1.70 -12.23 19.60
C GLN A 72 -2.83 -11.20 19.76
N GLU A 73 -4.04 -11.65 20.09
CA GLU A 73 -5.18 -10.75 20.35
C GLU A 73 -4.92 -9.84 21.54
N GLN A 74 -4.34 -10.36 22.62
CA GLN A 74 -3.97 -9.57 23.79
C GLN A 74 -2.97 -8.47 23.41
N GLN A 75 -1.93 -8.79 22.63
CA GLN A 75 -0.94 -7.80 22.22
C GLN A 75 -1.56 -6.65 21.41
N LEU A 76 -2.46 -6.97 20.48
CA LEU A 76 -3.16 -5.95 19.68
C LEU A 76 -4.09 -5.10 20.56
N ARG A 77 -4.83 -5.73 21.49
CA ARG A 77 -5.69 -5.00 22.44
C ARG A 77 -4.90 -4.11 23.39
N GLU A 78 -3.71 -4.53 23.81
CA GLU A 78 -2.84 -3.69 24.64
C GLU A 78 -2.29 -2.47 23.88
N TRP A 79 -2.08 -2.59 22.56
CA TRP A 79 -1.63 -1.49 21.72
C TRP A 79 -2.75 -0.55 21.29
N PHE A 80 -3.92 -1.08 20.93
CA PHE A 80 -4.99 -0.34 20.25
C PHE A 80 -6.31 -0.28 21.03
N GLY A 81 -6.42 -0.96 22.17
CA GLY A 81 -7.67 -1.13 22.93
C GLY A 81 -8.63 -2.17 22.32
N HIS A 82 -8.39 -2.58 21.08
CA HIS A 82 -9.16 -3.57 20.33
C HIS A 82 -8.22 -4.33 19.35
N VAL A 83 -8.78 -5.23 18.54
CA VAL A 83 -8.04 -5.89 17.46
C VAL A 83 -8.42 -5.15 16.18
N PRO A 84 -7.50 -4.38 15.56
CA PRO A 84 -7.83 -3.64 14.35
C PRO A 84 -8.06 -4.59 13.16
N ASP A 85 -8.83 -4.15 12.16
CA ASP A 85 -9.04 -4.92 10.92
C ASP A 85 -7.78 -4.95 10.04
N PHE A 86 -7.02 -3.85 10.03
CA PHE A 86 -5.79 -3.69 9.25
C PHE A 86 -4.65 -3.14 10.10
N LEU A 87 -3.42 -3.45 9.69
CA LEU A 87 -2.21 -2.88 10.24
C LEU A 87 -1.36 -2.27 9.13
N ILE A 88 -0.78 -1.09 9.39
CA ILE A 88 0.29 -0.51 8.60
C ILE A 88 1.53 -0.41 9.48
N THR A 89 2.60 -1.09 9.09
CA THR A 89 3.87 -1.09 9.81
C THR A 89 4.94 -0.36 9.00
N LEU A 90 5.60 0.61 9.62
CA LEU A 90 6.65 1.43 9.00
C LEU A 90 8.01 1.17 9.65
N ALA A 91 9.06 1.05 8.84
CA ALA A 91 10.42 0.87 9.30
C ALA A 91 11.00 2.20 9.83
N ALA A 92 11.20 2.28 11.14
CA ALA A 92 11.65 3.50 11.82
C ALA A 92 13.08 3.90 11.44
N ASP A 93 13.96 2.94 11.14
CA ASP A 93 15.33 3.21 10.67
C ASP A 93 15.33 3.91 9.30
N TYR A 94 14.44 3.50 8.39
CA TYR A 94 14.23 4.16 7.11
C TYR A 94 13.56 5.53 7.30
N CYS A 95 12.47 5.60 8.06
CA CYS A 95 11.71 6.84 8.25
C CYS A 95 12.52 7.93 9.00
N ALA A 96 13.54 7.55 9.76
CA ALA A 96 14.46 8.50 10.40
C ALA A 96 15.49 9.11 9.44
N GLN A 97 15.64 8.56 8.24
CA GLN A 97 16.67 8.95 7.26
C GLN A 97 16.09 9.47 5.95
N CYS A 98 14.87 9.07 5.59
CA CYS A 98 14.23 9.52 4.37
C CYS A 98 13.76 10.99 4.49
N SER A 99 13.57 11.62 3.33
CA SER A 99 12.96 12.95 3.25
C SER A 99 11.46 12.92 3.58
N ASP A 100 10.90 14.06 3.96
CA ASP A 100 9.45 14.20 4.21
C ASP A 100 8.61 13.71 3.01
N THR A 101 9.08 13.97 1.79
CA THR A 101 8.43 13.51 0.55
C THR A 101 8.44 11.99 0.45
N GLU A 102 9.56 11.34 0.76
CA GLU A 102 9.67 9.88 0.75
C GLU A 102 8.84 9.25 1.86
N PHE A 103 8.79 9.87 3.05
CA PHE A 103 7.92 9.43 4.14
C PHE A 103 6.45 9.49 3.74
N CYS A 104 6.00 10.63 3.18
CA CYS A 104 4.62 10.78 2.71
C CYS A 104 4.29 9.78 1.58
N ALA A 105 5.22 9.59 0.64
CA ALA A 105 5.05 8.62 -0.44
C ALA A 105 4.94 7.18 0.07
N LEU A 106 5.76 6.79 1.04
CA LEU A 106 5.69 5.48 1.69
C LEU A 106 4.35 5.29 2.41
N LEU A 107 3.93 6.28 3.20
CA LEU A 107 2.72 6.19 4.00
C LEU A 107 1.46 6.09 3.13
N GLU A 108 1.33 6.96 2.11
CA GLU A 108 0.21 6.85 1.17
C GLU A 108 0.28 5.57 0.33
N HIS A 109 1.47 5.08 -0.02
CA HIS A 109 1.62 3.77 -0.67
C HIS A 109 0.99 2.65 0.16
N GLU A 110 1.28 2.58 1.46
CA GLU A 110 0.69 1.58 2.34
C GLU A 110 -0.83 1.79 2.53
N LEU A 111 -1.31 3.05 2.54
CA LEU A 111 -2.74 3.33 2.57
C LEU A 111 -3.46 2.84 1.31
N TYR A 112 -2.84 2.97 0.13
CA TYR A 112 -3.41 2.50 -1.14
C TYR A 112 -3.62 0.98 -1.17
N HIS A 113 -2.85 0.20 -0.40
CA HIS A 113 -3.08 -1.24 -0.23
C HIS A 113 -4.40 -1.55 0.48
N VAL A 114 -4.94 -0.66 1.31
CA VAL A 114 -6.26 -0.81 1.89
C VAL A 114 -7.27 -0.20 0.92
N GLY A 115 -7.89 -1.04 0.10
CA GLY A 115 -8.81 -0.61 -0.93
C GLY A 115 -10.25 -1.01 -0.66
N GLN A 116 -11.22 -0.30 -1.25
CA GLN A 116 -12.59 -0.78 -1.29
C GLN A 116 -12.75 -1.84 -2.40
N GLN A 117 -13.46 -2.93 -2.09
CA GLN A 117 -13.86 -3.95 -3.05
C GLN A 117 -14.88 -3.37 -4.05
N GLN A 118 -14.88 -3.84 -5.29
CA GLN A 118 -15.94 -3.55 -6.25
C GLN A 118 -17.02 -4.65 -6.22
N ASP A 119 -18.27 -4.28 -6.47
CA ASP A 119 -19.39 -5.21 -6.63
C ASP A 119 -19.37 -5.88 -8.02
N GLU A 120 -20.37 -6.70 -8.30
CA GLU A 120 -20.48 -7.44 -9.57
C GLU A 120 -20.64 -6.53 -10.81
N PHE A 121 -20.93 -5.24 -10.59
CA PHE A 121 -21.11 -4.22 -11.63
C PHE A 121 -19.95 -3.22 -11.69
N GLY A 122 -18.90 -3.42 -10.89
CA GLY A 122 -17.73 -2.54 -10.84
C GLY A 122 -17.91 -1.30 -9.97
N ALA A 123 -19.02 -1.15 -9.26
CA ALA A 123 -19.24 -0.04 -8.32
C ALA A 123 -18.62 -0.35 -6.95
N PRO A 124 -18.29 0.66 -6.12
CA PRO A 124 -17.76 0.41 -4.77
C PRO A 124 -18.74 -0.43 -3.93
N ALA A 125 -18.27 -1.52 -3.36
CA ALA A 125 -19.06 -2.44 -2.56
C ALA A 125 -19.12 -2.00 -1.09
N PHE A 126 -20.28 -2.21 -0.46
CA PHE A 126 -20.53 -1.87 0.94
C PHE A 126 -20.94 -3.13 1.73
N THR A 127 -20.65 -3.12 3.04
CA THR A 127 -21.16 -4.13 3.98
C THR A 127 -22.65 -3.92 4.22
N LYS A 128 -23.31 -4.86 4.91
CA LYS A 128 -24.73 -4.74 5.26
C LYS A 128 -25.02 -3.52 6.14
N ASP A 129 -24.02 -3.06 6.89
CA ASP A 129 -24.12 -1.93 7.80
C ASP A 129 -23.82 -0.59 7.09
N GLY A 130 -23.59 -0.61 5.77
CA GLY A 130 -23.32 0.59 4.96
C GLY A 130 -21.86 1.02 4.93
N MET A 131 -20.95 0.29 5.59
CA MET A 131 -19.52 0.61 5.60
C MET A 131 -18.85 0.19 4.29
N PRO A 132 -17.80 0.89 3.82
CA PRO A 132 -16.98 0.43 2.71
C PRO A 132 -16.48 -1.00 2.95
N LYS A 133 -16.67 -1.89 1.98
CA LYS A 133 -16.18 -3.26 2.08
C LYS A 133 -14.69 -3.29 1.71
N LEU A 134 -13.83 -3.20 2.73
CA LEU A 134 -12.39 -3.09 2.55
C LEU A 134 -11.72 -4.45 2.23
N THR A 135 -10.63 -4.39 1.46
CA THR A 135 -9.79 -5.53 1.09
C THR A 135 -8.35 -5.08 0.94
N LEU A 136 -7.42 -6.01 1.13
CA LEU A 136 -6.02 -5.77 0.82
C LEU A 136 -5.79 -5.93 -0.69
N ARG A 137 -5.37 -4.85 -1.35
CA ARG A 137 -4.92 -4.84 -2.75
C ARG A 137 -3.45 -5.27 -2.80
N SER A 138 -3.09 -5.96 -3.88
CA SER A 138 -1.70 -6.34 -4.12
C SER A 138 -1.09 -5.35 -5.08
N HIS A 139 0.03 -4.71 -4.73
CA HIS A 139 0.90 -3.85 -5.58
C HIS A 139 0.32 -3.58 -6.98
N ASP A 140 -0.75 -2.80 -7.05
CA ASP A 140 -1.50 -2.55 -8.28
C ASP A 140 -1.00 -1.25 -8.92
N VAL A 141 -1.09 -1.16 -10.24
CA VAL A 141 -0.65 -0.01 -11.03
C VAL A 141 -1.32 1.28 -10.54
N GLU A 142 -2.57 1.22 -10.09
CA GLU A 142 -3.31 2.36 -9.54
C GLU A 142 -2.63 2.97 -8.31
N GLU A 143 -2.07 2.14 -7.42
CA GLU A 143 -1.34 2.57 -6.22
C GLU A 143 -0.06 3.34 -6.61
N PHE A 144 0.63 2.86 -7.65
CA PHE A 144 1.82 3.52 -8.20
C PHE A 144 1.49 4.86 -8.86
N VAL A 145 0.36 4.95 -9.59
CA VAL A 145 -0.02 6.19 -10.28
C VAL A 145 -0.38 7.29 -9.28
N GLY A 146 -1.13 6.98 -8.22
CA GLY A 146 -1.51 7.93 -7.18
C GLY A 146 -0.29 8.54 -6.48
N VAL A 147 0.63 7.68 -6.02
CA VAL A 147 1.88 8.08 -5.37
C VAL A 147 2.78 8.89 -6.31
N VAL A 148 2.98 8.44 -7.55
CA VAL A 148 3.81 9.14 -8.53
C VAL A 148 3.23 10.52 -8.89
N ARG A 149 1.91 10.63 -8.99
CA ARG A 149 1.21 11.90 -9.25
C ARG A 149 1.44 12.92 -8.13
N ARG A 150 1.43 12.48 -6.88
CA ARG A 150 1.51 13.36 -5.70
C ARG A 150 2.95 13.67 -5.28
N TYR A 151 3.85 12.70 -5.38
CA TYR A 151 5.21 12.79 -4.82
C TYR A 151 6.32 12.66 -5.86
N GLY A 152 5.98 12.41 -7.12
CA GLY A 152 6.94 12.21 -8.20
C GLY A 152 7.40 10.75 -8.33
N ALA A 153 8.08 10.47 -9.44
CA ALA A 153 8.59 9.15 -9.73
C ALA A 153 9.83 8.82 -8.90
N SER A 154 9.84 7.64 -8.27
CA SER A 154 11.09 7.09 -7.72
C SER A 154 12.12 6.88 -8.83
N ALA A 155 13.40 6.73 -8.49
CA ALA A 155 14.45 6.51 -9.49
C ALA A 155 14.16 5.30 -10.40
N GLN A 156 13.57 4.23 -9.85
CA GLN A 156 13.20 3.03 -10.60
C GLN A 156 12.03 3.29 -11.56
N VAL A 157 11.02 4.02 -11.11
CA VAL A 157 9.89 4.42 -11.97
C VAL A 157 10.36 5.40 -13.04
N ALA A 158 11.23 6.35 -12.71
CA ALA A 158 11.82 7.27 -13.67
C ALA A 158 12.59 6.53 -14.77
N GLN A 159 13.39 5.51 -14.41
CA GLN A 159 14.05 4.64 -15.40
C GLN A 159 13.05 3.93 -16.33
N MET A 160 11.93 3.44 -15.78
CA MET A 160 10.86 2.83 -16.58
C MET A 160 10.19 3.84 -17.52
N VAL A 161 9.92 5.06 -17.04
CA VAL A 161 9.36 6.16 -17.84
C VAL A 161 10.30 6.54 -18.97
N GLU A 162 11.59 6.69 -18.71
CA GLU A 162 12.59 6.99 -19.74
C GLU A 162 12.71 5.85 -20.75
N ALA A 163 12.68 4.59 -20.31
CA ALA A 163 12.67 3.45 -21.22
C ALA A 163 11.41 3.44 -22.12
N ALA A 164 10.24 3.80 -21.57
CA ALA A 164 8.98 3.85 -22.31
C ALA A 164 8.91 5.00 -23.34
N LYS A 165 9.70 6.07 -23.15
CA LYS A 165 9.83 7.18 -24.11
C LYS A 165 10.66 6.81 -25.34
N MET A 166 11.48 5.76 -25.25
CA MET A 166 12.34 5.31 -26.33
C MET A 166 11.61 4.29 -27.22
N PRO A 167 11.93 4.20 -28.52
CA PRO A 167 11.46 3.09 -29.35
C PRO A 167 11.88 1.75 -28.71
N PRO A 168 11.02 0.71 -28.77
CA PRO A 168 11.36 -0.58 -28.20
C PRO A 168 12.62 -1.13 -28.88
N ALA A 169 13.57 -1.62 -28.07
CA ALA A 169 14.83 -2.20 -28.56
C ALA A 169 14.59 -3.42 -29.48
N VAL A 170 13.42 -4.06 -29.36
CA VAL A 170 12.98 -5.14 -30.24
C VAL A 170 11.84 -4.61 -31.11
N SER A 171 12.08 -4.54 -32.41
CA SER A 171 11.05 -4.10 -33.36
C SER A 171 9.98 -5.18 -33.57
N GLY A 172 8.77 -4.76 -33.94
CA GLY A 172 7.70 -5.69 -34.34
C GLY A 172 8.13 -6.59 -35.51
N ALA A 173 8.95 -6.08 -36.43
CA ALA A 173 9.52 -6.86 -37.52
C ALA A 173 10.46 -7.97 -37.02
N SER A 174 11.31 -7.69 -36.04
CA SER A 174 12.20 -8.68 -35.42
C SER A 174 11.40 -9.80 -34.74
N ILE A 175 10.29 -9.44 -34.07
CA ILE A 175 9.38 -10.41 -33.44
C ILE A 175 8.71 -11.28 -34.52
N ALA A 176 8.19 -10.65 -35.58
CA ALA A 176 7.53 -11.36 -36.67
C ALA A 176 8.46 -12.35 -37.39
N HIS A 177 9.73 -11.99 -37.58
CA HIS A 177 10.74 -12.86 -38.17
C HIS A 177 11.14 -14.01 -37.22
N ALA A 178 11.25 -13.76 -35.92
CA ALA A 178 11.57 -14.81 -34.93
C ALA A 178 10.47 -15.89 -34.85
N CYS A 179 9.23 -15.50 -35.09
CA CYS A 179 8.04 -16.37 -35.09
C CYS A 179 7.95 -17.28 -36.34
N GLY A 180 8.53 -16.90 -37.47
CA GLY A 180 8.51 -17.68 -38.73
C GLY A 180 7.14 -17.88 -39.39
N THR A 181 6.04 -17.55 -38.71
CA THR A 181 4.64 -17.70 -39.18
C THR A 181 3.84 -16.39 -39.17
N CYS A 182 4.32 -15.37 -38.48
CA CYS A 182 3.60 -14.10 -38.28
C CYS A 182 3.57 -13.22 -39.55
N LEU A 183 4.42 -13.51 -40.54
CA LEU A 183 4.42 -12.86 -41.85
C LEU A 183 3.49 -13.54 -42.87
N MET A 184 2.81 -14.64 -42.52
CA MET A 184 1.83 -15.30 -43.41
C MET A 184 0.39 -14.77 -43.25
N ALA A 185 0.13 -13.94 -42.23
CA ALA A 185 -1.22 -13.47 -41.87
C ALA A 185 -1.41 -11.95 -41.99
N ALA A 186 -0.48 -11.23 -42.64
CA ALA A 186 -0.59 -9.80 -42.94
C ALA A 186 -0.93 -9.57 -44.41
#